data_AF-A0A090SBI7-F1
#
_entry.id   AF-A0A090SBI7-F1
#
_cell.length_a   1.000
_cell.length_b   1.000
_cell.length_c   1.000
_cell.angle_alpha   90.00
_cell.angle_beta   90.00
_cell.angle_gamma   90.00
#
_symmetry.space_group_name_H-M   'P 1'
#
loop_
_entity.id
_entity.type
_entity.pdbx_description
1 polymer ?
#
loop_
_entity_poly.entity_id
_entity_poly.type
_entity_poly.pdbx_seq_one_letter_code
_entity_poly.pdbx_strand_id
1 'polypeptide(L)'
;MGYRWQWERVPNYLAFYEDGEWWPAELLEGLLVTIKISALALVFTLLFGLITALLKTSNSVVGRGIAHAYVEGIRNTPLLVQIYLLYFVFGPIIGLDRFSTAVFALALFQGAYTAEILRAGLNGVPKGQFEACRSIGLSRFYTYFDVILPQVVRRTLPPLTNEVVSLIKTRPS
;
A
#
# COMPACT_ATOMS: atom_id res chain seq x y z
N MET A 1 -37.04 18.15 -14.89
CA MET A 1 -36.67 16.71 -14.92
C MET A 1 -36.65 16.21 -13.48
N GLY A 2 -37.69 15.52 -13.04
CA GLY A 2 -37.79 14.98 -11.67
C GLY A 2 -37.20 13.58 -11.60
N TYR A 3 -36.01 13.44 -11.05
CA TYR A 3 -35.40 12.13 -10.81
C TYR A 3 -36.21 11.38 -9.75
N ARG A 4 -36.93 10.32 -10.15
CA ARG A 4 -37.69 9.46 -9.23
C ARG A 4 -36.76 8.36 -8.73
N TRP A 5 -36.20 8.57 -7.55
CA TRP A 5 -35.36 7.58 -6.87
C TRP A 5 -36.18 6.30 -6.59
N GLN A 6 -35.71 5.17 -7.13
CA GLN A 6 -36.34 3.85 -6.95
C GLN A 6 -35.73 3.13 -5.74
N TRP A 7 -35.83 3.74 -4.56
CA TRP A 7 -35.26 3.20 -3.30
C TRP A 7 -35.76 1.78 -2.98
N GLU A 8 -36.94 1.41 -3.49
CA GLU A 8 -37.56 0.09 -3.36
C GLU A 8 -36.74 -1.05 -3.96
N ARG A 9 -35.82 -0.77 -4.90
CA ARG A 9 -34.97 -1.79 -5.53
C ARG A 9 -33.68 -2.06 -4.76
N VAL A 10 -33.28 -1.15 -3.87
CA VAL A 10 -32.01 -1.23 -3.13
C VAL A 10 -31.89 -2.51 -2.27
N PRO A 11 -32.94 -2.94 -1.54
CA PRO A 11 -32.87 -4.17 -0.75
C PRO A 11 -32.56 -5.42 -1.59
N ASN A 12 -33.07 -5.50 -2.83
CA ASN A 12 -32.84 -6.64 -3.72
C ASN A 12 -31.38 -6.76 -4.19
N TYR A 13 -30.62 -5.65 -4.16
CA TYR A 13 -29.17 -5.65 -4.41
C TYR A 13 -28.33 -5.93 -3.16
N LEU A 14 -28.97 -6.10 -1.99
CA LEU A 14 -28.30 -6.52 -0.75
C LEU A 14 -28.57 -8.00 -0.46
N ALA A 15 -29.82 -8.42 -0.61
CA ALA A 15 -30.21 -9.82 -0.55
C ALA A 15 -31.52 -10.01 -1.31
N PHE A 16 -31.62 -11.09 -2.10
CA PHE A 16 -32.87 -11.50 -2.71
C PHE A 16 -33.23 -12.91 -2.26
N TYR A 17 -34.53 -13.17 -2.17
CA TYR A 17 -35.07 -14.46 -1.77
C TYR A 17 -35.49 -15.22 -3.02
N GLU A 18 -34.82 -16.34 -3.30
CA GLU A 18 -35.09 -17.18 -4.47
C GLU A 18 -35.01 -18.66 -4.06
N ASP A 19 -36.00 -19.44 -4.46
CA ASP A 19 -36.14 -20.88 -4.17
C ASP A 19 -36.01 -21.30 -2.69
N GLY A 20 -36.53 -20.48 -1.77
CA GLY A 20 -36.57 -20.84 -0.35
C GLY A 20 -35.35 -20.40 0.45
N GLU A 21 -34.30 -19.90 -0.21
CA GLU A 21 -33.04 -19.46 0.40
C GLU A 21 -32.74 -17.97 0.13
N TRP A 22 -31.98 -17.38 1.04
CA TRP A 22 -31.50 -16.01 0.91
C TRP A 22 -30.16 -16.00 0.15
N TRP A 23 -30.13 -15.40 -1.03
CA TRP A 23 -28.90 -15.25 -1.81
C TRP A 23 -28.25 -13.89 -1.51
N PRO A 24 -26.96 -13.87 -1.13
CA PRO A 24 -26.22 -12.62 -1.02
C PRO A 24 -26.11 -11.98 -2.40
N ALA A 25 -26.63 -10.77 -2.54
CA ALA A 25 -26.66 -10.09 -3.83
C ALA A 25 -25.25 -9.63 -4.24
N GLU A 26 -25.05 -9.39 -5.55
CA GLU A 26 -23.77 -9.07 -6.20
C GLU A 26 -22.95 -7.96 -5.50
N LEU A 27 -23.61 -7.03 -4.80
CA LEU A 27 -22.93 -5.97 -4.03
C LEU A 27 -22.19 -6.50 -2.80
N LEU A 28 -22.73 -7.49 -2.10
CA LEU A 28 -22.09 -8.08 -0.92
C LEU A 28 -20.86 -8.89 -1.32
N GLU A 29 -20.94 -9.60 -2.44
CA GLU A 29 -19.80 -10.32 -3.01
C GLU A 29 -18.70 -9.35 -3.46
N GLY A 30 -19.05 -8.29 -4.19
CA GLY A 30 -18.12 -7.23 -4.58
C GLY A 30 -17.46 -6.53 -3.37
N LEU A 31 -18.21 -6.32 -2.29
CA LEU A 31 -17.68 -5.78 -1.03
C LEU A 31 -16.64 -6.72 -0.42
N LEU A 32 -16.94 -8.02 -0.33
CA LEU A 32 -16.01 -9.01 0.22
C LEU A 32 -14.73 -9.11 -0.62
N VAL A 33 -14.84 -9.08 -1.94
CA VAL A 33 -13.66 -9.07 -2.84
C VAL A 33 -12.81 -7.83 -2.60
N THR A 34 -13.43 -6.65 -2.48
CA THR A 34 -12.72 -5.40 -2.19
C THR A 34 -11.97 -5.49 -0.86
N ILE A 35 -12.61 -5.97 0.20
CA ILE A 35 -11.98 -6.16 1.51
C ILE A 35 -10.78 -7.11 1.41
N LYS A 36 -10.93 -8.24 0.72
CA LYS A 36 -9.85 -9.22 0.52
C LYS A 36 -8.66 -8.62 -0.23
N ILE A 37 -8.92 -7.92 -1.34
CA ILE A 37 -7.87 -7.25 -2.13
C ILE A 37 -7.18 -6.19 -1.26
N SER A 38 -7.93 -5.33 -0.58
CA SER A 38 -7.36 -4.25 0.24
C SER A 38 -6.51 -4.79 1.39
N ALA A 39 -6.96 -5.84 2.08
CA ALA A 39 -6.23 -6.45 3.18
C ALA A 39 -4.89 -7.05 2.73
N LEU A 40 -4.89 -7.82 1.63
CA LEU A 40 -3.65 -8.40 1.09
C LEU A 40 -2.73 -7.32 0.52
N ALA A 41 -3.28 -6.35 -0.22
CA ALA A 41 -2.51 -5.25 -0.78
C ALA A 41 -1.83 -4.42 0.31
N LEU A 42 -2.47 -4.23 1.47
CA LEU A 42 -1.86 -3.55 2.61
C LEU A 42 -0.61 -4.27 3.14
N VAL A 43 -0.68 -5.60 3.28
CA VAL A 43 0.46 -6.41 3.74
C VAL A 43 1.64 -6.27 2.76
N PHE A 44 1.38 -6.43 1.46
CA PHE A 44 2.41 -6.29 0.44
C PHE A 44 2.92 -4.85 0.28
N THR A 45 2.07 -3.85 0.48
CA THR A 45 2.44 -2.42 0.49
C THR A 45 3.50 -2.15 1.55
N LEU A 46 3.25 -2.61 2.79
CA LEU A 46 4.19 -2.44 3.88
C LEU A 46 5.51 -3.17 3.60
N LEU A 47 5.44 -4.37 3.03
CA LEU A 47 6.61 -5.17 2.65
C LEU A 47 7.45 -4.45 1.57
N PHE A 48 6.84 -4.08 0.44
CA PHE A 48 7.54 -3.38 -0.65
C PHE A 48 8.03 -2.00 -0.21
N GLY A 49 7.24 -1.28 0.56
CA GLY A 49 7.62 0.01 1.11
C GLY A 49 8.83 -0.08 2.03
N LEU A 50 8.85 -1.05 2.95
CA LEU A 50 9.98 -1.27 3.85
C LEU A 50 11.25 -1.68 3.09
N ILE A 51 11.16 -2.67 2.20
CA ILE A 51 12.30 -3.14 1.39
C ILE A 51 12.87 -1.96 0.59
N THR A 52 12.01 -1.20 -0.08
CA THR A 52 12.42 -0.05 -0.88
C THR A 52 13.08 1.03 -0.02
N ALA A 53 12.51 1.36 1.15
CA ALA A 53 13.08 2.34 2.06
C ALA A 53 14.48 1.92 2.59
N LEU A 54 14.65 0.64 2.89
CA LEU A 54 15.95 0.07 3.28
C LEU A 54 16.95 0.13 2.13
N LEU A 55 16.55 -0.20 0.91
CA LEU A 55 17.42 -0.10 -0.27
C LEU A 55 17.86 1.35 -0.54
N LYS A 56 16.96 2.34 -0.41
CA LYS A 56 17.28 3.77 -0.57
C LYS A 56 18.26 4.29 0.49
N THR A 57 18.22 3.74 1.69
CA THR A 57 19.10 4.15 2.80
C THR A 57 20.35 3.28 2.92
N SER A 58 20.45 2.23 2.12
CA SER A 58 21.62 1.34 2.07
C SER A 58 22.86 2.04 1.50
N ASN A 59 24.04 1.51 1.83
CA ASN A 59 25.31 1.97 1.25
C ASN A 59 25.51 1.50 -0.20
N SER A 60 24.71 0.56 -0.70
CA SER A 60 24.82 -0.01 -2.04
C SER A 60 24.35 0.97 -3.11
N VAL A 61 25.22 1.29 -4.07
CA VAL A 61 24.87 2.15 -5.22
C VAL A 61 23.78 1.50 -6.06
N VAL A 62 23.89 0.19 -6.31
CA VAL A 62 22.90 -0.58 -7.09
C VAL A 62 21.55 -0.61 -6.37
N GLY A 63 21.55 -0.91 -5.07
CA GLY A 63 20.31 -0.95 -4.27
C GLY A 63 19.59 0.39 -4.27
N ARG A 64 20.33 1.49 -4.09
CA ARG A 64 19.77 2.85 -4.20
C ARG A 64 19.24 3.12 -5.60
N GLY A 65 19.98 2.77 -6.65
CA GLY A 65 19.58 2.96 -8.04
C GLY A 65 18.26 2.26 -8.38
N ILE A 66 18.13 0.97 -8.01
CA ILE A 66 16.89 0.19 -8.22
C ILE A 66 15.72 0.84 -7.48
N ALA A 67 15.91 1.21 -6.22
CA ALA A 67 14.84 1.78 -5.42
C ALA A 67 14.42 3.18 -5.90
N HIS A 68 15.35 3.98 -6.43
CA HIS A 68 15.05 5.24 -7.10
C HIS A 68 14.23 5.02 -8.37
N ALA A 69 14.69 4.14 -9.26
CA ALA A 69 13.99 3.83 -10.51
C ALA A 69 12.57 3.31 -10.25
N TYR A 70 12.40 2.41 -9.29
CA TYR A 70 11.08 1.92 -8.87
C TYR A 70 10.18 3.06 -8.36
N VAL A 71 10.63 3.85 -7.39
CA VAL A 71 9.80 4.92 -6.80
C VAL A 71 9.44 5.98 -7.84
N GLU A 72 10.40 6.41 -8.65
CA GLU A 72 10.18 7.41 -9.69
C GLU A 72 9.27 6.87 -10.79
N GLY A 73 9.49 5.66 -11.28
CA GLY A 73 8.64 5.04 -12.31
C GLY A 73 7.18 4.93 -11.86
N ILE A 74 6.96 4.46 -10.63
CA ILE A 74 5.61 4.30 -10.08
C ILE A 74 4.93 5.65 -9.84
N ARG A 75 5.63 6.63 -9.24
CA ARG A 75 5.03 7.93 -8.91
C ARG A 75 4.78 8.82 -10.13
N ASN A 76 5.52 8.59 -11.22
CA ASN A 76 5.37 9.32 -12.47
C ASN A 76 4.39 8.67 -13.45
N THR A 77 3.79 7.52 -13.09
CA THR A 77 2.86 6.78 -13.96
C THR A 77 1.49 6.65 -13.30
N PRO A 78 0.37 6.94 -14.00
CA PRO A 78 -0.96 6.74 -13.43
C PRO A 78 -1.21 5.29 -13.00
N LEU A 79 -1.88 5.08 -11.86
CA LEU A 79 -2.21 3.75 -11.35
C LEU A 79 -2.95 2.88 -12.38
N LEU A 80 -3.88 3.48 -13.14
CA LEU A 80 -4.63 2.76 -14.17
C LEU A 80 -3.71 2.14 -15.24
N VAL A 81 -2.66 2.87 -15.65
CA VAL A 81 -1.67 2.37 -16.61
C VAL A 81 -0.89 1.20 -16.01
N GLN A 82 -0.55 1.27 -14.73
CA GLN A 82 0.16 0.19 -14.03
C GLN A 82 -0.69 -1.07 -13.92
N ILE A 83 -1.98 -0.94 -13.60
CA ILE A 83 -2.94 -2.05 -13.60
C ILE A 83 -3.01 -2.67 -15.00
N TYR A 84 -3.11 -1.85 -16.06
CA TYR A 84 -3.16 -2.37 -17.42
C TYR A 84 -1.88 -3.09 -17.84
N LEU A 85 -0.70 -2.55 -17.52
CA LEU A 85 0.57 -3.20 -17.79
C LEU A 85 0.66 -4.54 -17.05
N LEU A 86 0.35 -4.57 -15.75
CA LEU A 86 0.37 -5.79 -14.97
C LEU A 86 -0.62 -6.83 -15.50
N TYR A 87 -1.82 -6.41 -15.88
CA TYR A 87 -2.85 -7.32 -16.37
C TYR A 87 -2.56 -7.87 -17.77
N PHE A 88 -2.26 -6.99 -18.73
CA PHE A 88 -2.15 -7.39 -20.14
C PHE A 88 -0.75 -7.83 -20.55
N VAL A 89 0.30 -7.31 -19.91
CA VAL A 89 1.69 -7.67 -20.25
C VAL A 89 2.19 -8.73 -19.30
N PHE A 90 2.20 -8.46 -18.00
CA PHE A 90 2.80 -9.40 -17.03
C PHE A 90 1.90 -10.60 -16.74
N GLY A 91 0.58 -10.40 -16.65
CA GLY A 91 -0.40 -11.45 -16.34
C GLY A 91 -0.18 -12.74 -17.13
N PRO A 92 -0.15 -12.68 -18.48
CA PRO A 92 0.11 -13.86 -19.31
C PRO A 92 1.53 -14.45 -19.16
N ILE A 93 2.54 -13.62 -18.88
CA ILE A 93 3.94 -14.04 -18.81
C ILE A 93 4.23 -14.82 -17.51
N ILE A 94 3.73 -14.32 -16.39
CA ILE A 94 3.97 -14.89 -15.05
C ILE A 94 2.77 -15.64 -14.48
N GLY A 95 1.67 -15.74 -15.23
CA GLY A 95 0.48 -16.48 -14.84
C GLY A 95 -0.32 -15.82 -13.71
N LEU A 96 -0.34 -14.49 -13.62
CA LEU A 96 -1.15 -13.79 -12.61
C LEU A 96 -2.62 -13.78 -13.03
N ASP A 97 -3.48 -14.22 -12.11
CA ASP A 97 -4.92 -14.09 -12.25
C ASP A 97 -5.38 -12.65 -11.96
N ARG A 98 -6.66 -12.37 -12.22
CA ARG A 98 -7.22 -11.00 -12.06
C ARG A 98 -7.09 -10.50 -10.62
N PHE A 99 -7.31 -11.38 -9.65
CA PHE A 99 -7.25 -11.05 -8.24
C PHE A 99 -5.82 -10.71 -7.81
N SER A 100 -4.85 -11.56 -8.11
CA SER A 100 -3.44 -11.30 -7.76
C SER A 100 -2.91 -10.06 -8.47
N THR A 101 -3.32 -9.85 -9.72
CA THR A 101 -2.94 -8.63 -10.48
C THR A 101 -3.40 -7.37 -9.76
N ALA A 102 -4.66 -7.32 -9.30
CA ALA A 102 -5.19 -6.18 -8.57
C ALA A 102 -4.43 -5.95 -7.24
N VAL A 103 -4.14 -7.03 -6.50
CA VAL A 103 -3.37 -6.97 -5.25
C VAL A 103 -1.97 -6.42 -5.49
N PHE A 104 -1.24 -6.96 -6.48
CA PHE A 104 0.12 -6.51 -6.78
C PHE A 104 0.18 -5.09 -7.34
N ALA A 105 -0.75 -4.72 -8.21
CA ALA A 105 -0.80 -3.37 -8.76
C ALA A 105 -0.98 -2.32 -7.66
N LEU A 106 -1.95 -2.54 -6.76
CA LEU A 106 -2.16 -1.67 -5.61
C LEU A 106 -0.95 -1.67 -4.68
N ALA A 107 -0.40 -2.86 -4.37
CA ALA A 107 0.73 -2.99 -3.46
C ALA A 107 2.02 -2.33 -3.95
N LEU A 108 2.33 -2.45 -5.24
CA LEU A 108 3.49 -1.78 -5.84
C LEU A 108 3.26 -0.27 -5.90
N PHE A 109 2.07 0.16 -6.29
CA PHE A 109 1.74 1.59 -6.32
C PHE A 109 1.91 2.23 -4.93
N GLN A 110 1.16 1.71 -3.95
CA GLN A 110 1.18 2.20 -2.57
C GLN A 110 2.51 1.95 -1.87
N GLY A 111 3.22 0.88 -2.23
CA GLY A 111 4.54 0.56 -1.70
C GLY A 111 5.57 1.65 -2.01
N ALA A 112 5.51 2.27 -3.20
CA ALA A 112 6.39 3.39 -3.54
C ALA A 112 6.14 4.64 -2.66
N TYR A 113 4.88 4.99 -2.38
CA TYR A 113 4.54 6.09 -1.47
C TYR A 113 4.91 5.77 -0.02
N THR A 114 4.62 4.56 0.42
CA THR A 114 5.01 4.03 1.74
C THR A 114 6.52 4.09 1.95
N ALA A 115 7.32 3.76 0.92
CA ALA A 115 8.78 3.85 0.99
C ALA A 115 9.26 5.29 1.26
N GLU A 116 8.62 6.29 0.64
CA GLU A 116 8.95 7.70 0.89
C GLU A 116 8.55 8.15 2.29
N ILE A 117 7.41 7.69 2.80
CA ILE A 117 6.98 7.96 4.18
C ILE A 117 8.00 7.40 5.18
N LEU A 118 8.39 6.13 5.02
CA LEU A 118 9.36 5.48 5.91
C LEU A 118 10.74 6.18 5.85
N ARG A 119 11.20 6.49 4.64
CA ARG A 119 12.47 7.23 4.44
C ARG A 119 12.41 8.62 5.06
N ALA A 120 11.31 9.34 4.88
CA ALA A 120 11.11 10.66 5.48
C ALA A 120 11.06 10.59 7.00
N GLY A 121 10.42 9.56 7.57
CA GLY A 121 10.41 9.29 9.00
C GLY A 121 11.79 9.08 9.58
N LEU A 122 12.65 8.31 8.89
CA LEU A 122 14.04 8.10 9.27
C LEU A 122 14.87 9.39 9.19
N ASN A 123 14.77 10.11 8.07
CA ASN A 123 15.51 11.38 7.88
C ASN A 123 15.03 12.51 8.81
N GLY A 124 13.80 12.41 9.32
CA GLY A 124 13.26 13.34 10.30
C GLY A 124 13.82 13.15 11.72
N VAL A 125 14.63 12.13 11.97
CA VAL A 125 15.30 11.95 13.27
C VAL A 125 16.50 12.91 13.36
N PRO A 126 16.57 13.78 14.39
CA PRO A 126 17.67 14.72 14.53
C PRO A 126 19.03 14.03 14.60
N LYS A 127 20.03 14.54 13.86
CA LYS A 127 21.40 13.99 13.86
C LYS A 127 22.02 13.90 15.27
N GLY A 128 21.67 14.83 16.16
CA GLY A 128 22.09 14.82 17.56
C GLY A 128 21.71 13.56 18.33
N GLN A 129 20.64 12.84 17.94
CA GLN A 129 20.29 11.55 18.55
C GLN A 129 21.35 10.49 18.24
N PHE A 130 21.81 10.44 16.99
CA PHE A 130 22.88 9.52 16.58
C PHE A 130 24.23 9.90 17.21
N GLU A 131 24.52 11.19 17.35
CA GLU A 131 25.73 11.69 18.01
C GLU A 131 25.72 11.35 19.50
N ALA A 132 24.61 11.60 20.20
CA ALA A 132 24.44 11.26 21.60
C ALA A 132 24.64 9.76 21.85
N CYS A 133 24.03 8.90 21.03
CA CYS A 133 24.22 7.45 21.12
C CYS A 133 25.70 7.04 20.98
N ARG A 134 26.42 7.66 20.04
CA ARG A 134 27.86 7.41 19.86
C ARG A 134 28.67 7.89 21.06
N SER A 135 28.33 9.05 21.65
CA SER A 135 29.03 9.60 22.81
C SER A 135 28.91 8.74 24.06
N ILE A 136 27.81 7.99 24.21
CA ILE A 136 27.61 7.03 25.31
C ILE A 136 28.01 5.59 24.94
N GLY A 137 28.65 5.38 23.80
CA GLY A 137 29.20 4.08 23.39
C GLY A 137 28.17 3.05 22.93
N LEU A 138 26.95 3.46 22.56
CA LEU A 138 25.94 2.51 22.04
C LEU A 138 26.41 1.90 20.71
N SER A 139 26.21 0.59 20.58
CA SER A 139 26.41 -0.10 19.30
C SER A 139 25.41 0.40 18.25
N ARG A 140 25.72 0.21 16.96
CA ARG A 140 24.79 0.56 15.88
C ARG A 140 23.45 -0.15 16.04
N PHE A 141 23.46 -1.41 16.48
CA PHE A 141 22.24 -2.19 16.68
C PHE A 141 21.31 -1.52 17.72
N TYR A 142 21.83 -1.24 18.92
CA TYR A 142 21.06 -0.60 19.99
C TYR A 142 20.69 0.85 19.64
N THR A 143 21.56 1.58 18.95
CA THR A 143 21.23 2.91 18.41
C THR A 143 19.97 2.83 17.55
N TYR A 144 19.93 1.91 16.58
CA TYR A 144 18.78 1.79 15.69
C TYR A 144 17.54 1.23 16.40
N PHE A 145 17.64 0.15 17.17
CA PHE A 145 16.48 -0.52 17.76
C PHE A 145 15.89 0.21 18.98
N ASP A 146 16.72 0.74 19.87
CA ASP A 146 16.23 1.27 21.15
C ASP A 146 15.92 2.77 21.06
N VAL A 147 16.60 3.51 20.16
CA VAL A 147 16.49 4.97 20.09
C VAL A 147 15.83 5.43 18.81
N ILE A 148 16.33 5.03 17.65
CA ILE A 148 15.89 5.58 16.36
C ILE A 148 14.55 4.97 15.93
N LEU A 149 14.41 3.65 15.95
CA LEU A 149 13.24 2.94 15.45
C LEU A 149 11.94 3.36 16.15
N PRO A 150 11.85 3.47 17.49
CA PRO A 150 10.62 3.91 18.15
C PRO A 150 10.20 5.33 17.71
N GLN A 151 11.17 6.21 17.47
CA GLN A 151 10.90 7.56 16.99
C GLN A 151 10.42 7.56 15.53
N VAL A 152 11.05 6.76 14.67
CA VAL A 152 10.64 6.61 13.26
C VAL A 152 9.21 6.08 13.20
N VAL A 153 8.92 4.98 13.91
CA VAL A 153 7.57 4.41 13.98
C VAL A 153 6.54 5.46 14.39
N ARG A 154 6.80 6.21 15.47
CA ARG A 154 5.87 7.24 15.93
C ARG A 154 5.64 8.36 14.91
N ARG A 155 6.64 8.70 14.11
CA ARG A 155 6.55 9.72 13.05
C ARG A 155 5.86 9.20 11.79
N THR A 156 6.05 7.93 11.45
CA THR A 156 5.51 7.33 10.22
C THR A 156 4.09 6.80 10.40
N LEU A 157 3.67 6.47 11.63
CA LEU A 157 2.33 5.94 11.88
C LEU A 157 1.20 6.85 11.35
N PRO A 158 1.16 8.16 11.65
CA PRO A 158 0.09 9.02 11.13
C PRO A 158 -0.03 9.06 9.60
N PRO A 159 1.04 9.31 8.81
CA PRO A 159 0.94 9.28 7.35
C PRO A 159 0.65 7.89 6.78
N LEU A 160 1.15 6.81 7.40
CA LEU A 160 0.80 5.44 6.97
C LEU A 160 -0.69 5.16 7.12
N THR A 161 -1.30 5.59 8.24
CA THR A 161 -2.76 5.45 8.44
C THR A 161 -3.54 6.17 7.33
N ASN A 162 -3.08 7.35 6.90
CA ASN A 162 -3.70 8.07 5.78
C ASN A 162 -3.63 7.28 4.47
N GLU A 163 -2.51 6.60 4.19
CA GLU A 163 -2.39 5.74 3.01
C GLU A 163 -3.30 4.51 3.08
N VAL A 164 -3.49 3.91 4.26
CA VAL A 164 -4.47 2.81 4.43
C VAL A 164 -5.88 3.28 4.07
N VAL A 165 -6.28 4.46 4.53
CA VAL A 165 -7.58 5.05 4.19
C VAL A 165 -7.67 5.35 2.69
N SER A 166 -6.59 5.84 2.09
CA SER A 166 -6.49 6.07 0.65
C SER A 166 -6.68 4.79 -0.16
N LEU A 167 -6.05 3.69 0.26
CA LEU A 167 -6.14 2.38 -0.39
C LEU A 167 -7.59 1.86 -0.40
N ILE A 168 -8.32 2.01 0.71
CA ILE A 168 -9.74 1.63 0.78
C ILE A 168 -10.61 2.54 -0.11
N LYS A 169 -10.26 3.83 -0.20
CA LYS A 169 -11.04 4.82 -0.95
C LYS A 169 -10.75 4.82 -2.45
N THR A 170 -9.65 4.20 -2.91
CA THR A 170 -9.12 4.38 -4.27
C THR A 170 -10.19 4.02 -5.32
N ARG A 171 -10.79 5.05 -5.91
CA ARG A 171 -11.58 4.96 -7.14
C ARG A 171 -10.63 5.14 -8.32
N PRO A 172 -10.73 4.33 -9.39
CA PRO A 172 -10.20 4.73 -10.67
C PRO A 172 -11.06 5.90 -11.17
N SER A 173 -10.56 7.13 -11.04
CA SER A 173 -11.13 8.32 -11.67
C SER A 173 -10.57 8.50 -13.07
#